data_AF-A0A8J4JZQ7-F1
#
_entry.id   AF-A0A8J4JZQ7-F1
#
_cell.length_a   1.000
_cell.length_b   1.000
_cell.length_c   1.000
_cell.angle_alpha   90.00
_cell.angle_beta   90.00
_cell.angle_gamma   90.00
#
_symmetry.space_group_name_H-M   'P 1'
#
loop_
_entity.id
_entity.type
_entity.pdbx_description
1 polymer ?
#
loop_
_entity_poly.entity_id
_entity_poly.type
_entity_poly.pdbx_seq_one_letter_code
_entity_poly.pdbx_strand_id
1 'polypeptide(L)'
;MKIELAPLSVPLQRRLQTASVAQWVFSFLGLAQCCTVAFIALFFTRFWLVSALYAAWWFIDREKPSKGGRRIHAIRNSVVWRYMRDYFPITLVKTAELDPRQNYLVGFHPHGILAAGAFLNFCTEASGFSTLFPGITPHLMMLSLWFRVPFLRDCLMSAGLVSSDKESASYVLQKLEGGNMLTIVVGGAQEALDARPGSCTLLLKNRKGFVRLAIEHGTPLVPIFSFGENDLFEQVRNPKGSWLRQLQHRLQQIMGISLPIFYARGIFQYSFGLVPYRRPICTVVGKPIPVQRKHRPSEEEVDQVHQKYLDELCKLFEEHKAKYNIPEDRHLEFI
;
A
#
# COMPACT_ATOMS: atom_id res chain seq x y z
N MET A 1 -25.27 9.03 -18.06
CA MET A 1 -25.32 8.33 -16.75
C MET A 1 -26.31 9.08 -15.86
N LYS A 2 -27.31 8.39 -15.28
CA LYS A 2 -28.24 9.03 -14.33
C LYS A 2 -27.48 9.34 -13.03
N ILE A 3 -27.65 10.54 -12.49
CA ILE A 3 -27.02 10.96 -11.23
C ILE A 3 -27.91 10.50 -10.07
N GLU A 4 -27.35 9.68 -9.19
CA GLU A 4 -27.98 9.24 -7.95
C GLU A 4 -27.47 10.12 -6.81
N LEU A 5 -28.31 11.03 -6.32
CA LEU A 5 -27.95 11.94 -5.23
C LEU A 5 -27.92 11.21 -3.89
N ALA A 6 -27.03 11.63 -3.00
CA ALA A 6 -27.04 11.15 -1.63
C ALA A 6 -28.33 11.62 -0.92
N PRO A 7 -28.95 10.81 -0.05
CA PRO A 7 -30.07 11.25 0.77
C PRO A 7 -29.70 12.48 1.61
N LEU A 8 -30.64 13.39 1.84
CA LEU A 8 -30.41 14.57 2.68
C LEU A 8 -30.13 14.19 4.15
N SER A 9 -30.76 13.12 4.63
CA SER A 9 -30.71 12.63 6.01
C SER A 9 -29.69 11.49 6.21
N VAL A 10 -28.45 11.65 5.73
CA VAL A 10 -27.37 10.69 6.05
C VAL A 10 -26.92 10.86 7.51
N PRO A 11 -26.85 9.78 8.33
CA PRO A 11 -26.38 9.85 9.72
C PRO A 11 -24.97 10.42 9.84
N LEU A 12 -24.67 11.12 10.93
CA LEU A 12 -23.36 11.75 11.19
C LEU A 12 -22.21 10.75 11.06
N GLN A 13 -22.36 9.53 11.61
CA GLN A 13 -21.36 8.48 11.52
C GLN A 13 -20.99 8.17 10.05
N ARG A 14 -21.98 8.04 9.16
CA ARG A 14 -21.70 7.80 7.73
C ARG A 14 -21.03 9.00 7.06
N ARG A 15 -21.32 10.24 7.50
CA ARG A 15 -20.62 11.44 7.02
C ARG A 15 -19.16 11.46 7.46
N LEU A 16 -18.88 11.11 8.71
CA LEU A 16 -17.51 11.02 9.24
C LEU A 16 -16.69 9.95 8.53
N GLN A 17 -17.27 8.77 8.27
CA GLN A 17 -16.67 7.73 7.42
C GLN A 17 -16.33 8.24 6.01
N THR A 18 -17.25 8.97 5.37
CA THR A 18 -16.99 9.54 4.04
C THR A 18 -15.92 10.64 4.12
N ALA A 19 -15.93 11.47 5.16
CA ALA A 19 -14.94 12.53 5.36
C ALA A 19 -13.54 11.97 5.61
N SER A 20 -13.40 10.89 6.40
CA SER A 20 -12.10 10.23 6.61
C SER A 20 -11.54 9.65 5.31
N VAL A 21 -12.39 9.03 4.49
CA VAL A 21 -11.96 8.50 3.19
C VAL A 21 -11.61 9.63 2.22
N ALA A 22 -12.41 10.70 2.17
CA ALA A 22 -12.13 11.85 1.32
C ALA A 22 -10.81 12.54 1.71
N GLN A 23 -10.54 12.67 3.01
CA GLN A 23 -9.28 13.17 3.53
C GLN A 23 -8.11 12.27 3.10
N TRP A 24 -8.24 10.94 3.21
CA TRP A 24 -7.21 10.01 2.78
C TRP A 24 -6.94 10.06 1.27
N VAL A 25 -7.99 10.10 0.44
CA VAL A 25 -7.88 10.27 -1.02
C VAL A 25 -7.19 11.59 -1.37
N PHE A 26 -7.56 12.68 -0.69
CA PHE A 26 -6.91 13.98 -0.87
C PHE A 26 -5.44 13.93 -0.47
N SER A 27 -5.11 13.26 0.64
CA SER A 27 -3.73 13.05 1.08
C SER A 27 -2.87 12.33 0.04
N PHE A 28 -3.47 11.42 -0.73
CA PHE A 28 -2.77 10.70 -1.80
C PHE A 28 -2.64 11.52 -3.10
N LEU A 29 -3.70 12.23 -3.50
CA LEU A 29 -3.78 12.86 -4.84
C LEU A 29 -3.37 14.34 -4.88
N GLY A 30 -3.61 15.10 -3.80
CA GLY A 30 -3.50 16.56 -3.81
C GLY A 30 -2.56 17.15 -2.75
N LEU A 31 -2.28 16.42 -1.67
CA LEU A 31 -1.51 16.96 -0.55
C LEU A 31 -0.07 17.31 -0.95
N ALA A 32 0.56 16.56 -1.85
CA ALA A 32 1.92 16.86 -2.29
C ALA A 32 2.04 18.22 -2.99
N GLN A 33 1.05 18.54 -3.83
CA GLN A 33 0.96 19.80 -4.56
C GLN A 33 0.72 20.93 -3.58
N CYS A 34 -0.21 20.76 -2.64
CA CYS A 34 -0.46 21.73 -1.57
C CYS A 34 0.79 21.97 -0.72
N CYS A 35 1.48 20.92 -0.30
CA CYS A 35 2.71 21.03 0.50
C CYS A 35 3.84 21.74 -0.26
N THR A 36 4.02 21.42 -1.54
CA THR A 36 5.02 22.07 -2.40
C THR A 36 4.72 23.56 -2.57
N VAL A 37 3.47 23.91 -2.91
CA VAL A 37 3.06 25.30 -3.08
C VAL A 37 3.18 26.07 -1.76
N ALA A 38 2.76 25.48 -0.64
CA ALA A 38 2.87 26.11 0.67
C ALA A 38 4.34 26.36 1.05
N PHE A 39 5.21 25.37 0.86
CA PHE A 39 6.65 25.50 1.14
C PHE A 39 7.29 26.63 0.33
N ILE A 40 7.02 26.68 -0.98
CA ILE A 40 7.52 27.74 -1.87
C ILE A 40 6.94 29.09 -1.49
N ALA A 41 5.62 29.19 -1.29
CA ALA A 41 4.96 30.44 -0.94
C ALA A 41 5.50 31.05 0.36
N LEU A 42 5.79 30.22 1.37
CA LEU A 42 6.34 30.68 2.65
C LEU A 42 7.69 31.41 2.49
N PHE A 43 8.52 31.06 1.51
CA PHE A 43 9.76 31.80 1.20
C PHE A 43 9.52 33.24 0.75
N PHE A 44 8.34 33.54 0.19
CA PHE A 44 7.96 34.87 -0.27
C PHE A 44 7.12 35.64 0.76
N THR A 45 7.10 35.18 2.02
CA THR A 45 6.41 35.86 3.12
C THR A 45 7.38 36.24 4.23
N ARG A 46 6.89 36.96 5.25
CA ARG A 46 7.63 37.21 6.51
C ARG A 46 8.08 35.92 7.24
N PHE A 47 7.57 34.76 6.86
CA PHE A 47 7.92 33.45 7.43
C PHE A 47 9.05 32.73 6.67
N TRP A 48 9.75 33.39 5.74
CA TRP A 48 10.80 32.77 4.93
C TRP A 48 11.88 32.04 5.76
N LEU A 49 12.20 32.57 6.95
CA LEU A 49 13.19 31.96 7.85
C LEU A 49 12.74 30.57 8.31
N VAL A 50 11.44 30.35 8.52
CA VAL A 50 10.89 29.04 8.88
C VAL A 50 11.11 28.05 7.73
N SER A 51 10.85 28.46 6.49
CA SER A 51 11.12 27.61 5.31
C SER A 51 12.60 27.33 5.13
N ALA A 52 13.48 28.32 5.34
CA ALA A 52 14.92 28.14 5.25
C ALA A 52 15.45 27.15 6.30
N LEU A 53 15.01 27.27 7.56
CA LEU A 53 15.36 26.34 8.63
C LEU A 53 14.81 24.94 8.35
N TYR A 54 13.56 24.82 7.87
CA TYR A 54 13.01 23.54 7.45
C TYR A 54 13.80 22.94 6.28
N ALA A 55 14.22 23.73 5.29
CA ALA A 55 14.99 23.27 4.15
C ALA A 55 16.37 22.74 4.58
N ALA A 56 17.05 23.43 5.50
CA ALA A 56 18.31 22.97 6.07
C ALA A 56 18.13 21.64 6.81
N TRP A 57 17.11 21.55 7.67
CA TRP A 57 16.78 20.30 8.37
C TRP A 57 16.44 19.18 7.39
N TRP A 58 15.62 19.46 6.37
CA TRP A 58 15.21 18.51 5.35
C TRP A 58 16.42 17.96 4.58
N PHE A 59 17.40 18.81 4.24
CA PHE A 59 18.63 18.37 3.59
C PHE A 59 19.47 17.43 4.47
N ILE A 60 19.64 17.78 5.74
CA ILE A 60 20.36 16.94 6.73
C ILE A 60 19.64 15.60 6.92
N ASP A 61 18.31 15.64 6.92
CA ASP A 61 17.45 14.51 7.24
C ASP A 61 17.03 13.64 6.04
N ARG A 62 17.56 13.93 4.84
CA ARG A 62 17.10 13.34 3.57
C ARG A 62 17.09 11.81 3.53
N GLU A 63 17.97 11.15 4.29
CA GLU A 63 18.11 9.68 4.31
C GLU A 63 17.15 8.99 5.28
N LYS A 64 16.46 9.73 6.15
CA LYS A 64 15.60 9.13 7.17
C LYS A 64 14.49 8.20 6.63
N PRO A 65 13.83 8.50 5.50
CA PRO A 65 12.86 7.59 4.89
C PRO A 65 13.43 6.20 4.57
N SER A 66 14.73 6.12 4.28
CA SER A 66 15.45 4.88 3.99
C SER A 66 16.12 4.27 5.24
N LYS A 67 15.92 4.88 6.42
CA LYS A 67 16.44 4.42 7.70
C LYS A 67 15.31 4.18 8.71
N GLY A 68 14.22 3.57 8.24
CA GLY A 68 13.08 3.14 9.06
C GLY A 68 12.04 4.22 9.38
N GLY A 69 12.20 5.45 8.89
CA GLY A 69 11.23 6.53 9.07
C GLY A 69 11.10 7.03 10.52
N ARG A 70 9.94 7.61 10.86
CA ARG A 70 9.62 8.19 12.17
C ARG A 70 8.18 7.93 12.56
N ARG A 71 7.83 6.67 12.83
CA ARG A 71 6.47 6.30 13.18
C ARG A 71 6.00 7.00 14.47
N ILE A 72 4.78 7.53 14.45
CA ILE A 72 4.16 8.20 15.60
C ILE A 72 2.92 7.41 16.01
N HIS A 73 2.92 6.86 17.23
CA HIS A 73 1.81 6.04 17.74
C HIS A 73 0.48 6.79 17.77
N ALA A 74 0.46 8.08 18.09
CA ALA A 74 -0.76 8.88 18.13
C ALA A 74 -1.42 9.00 16.73
N ILE A 75 -0.62 9.22 15.69
CA ILE A 75 -1.12 9.28 14.30
C ILE A 75 -1.67 7.92 13.90
N ARG A 76 -0.94 6.85 14.21
CA ARG A 76 -1.36 5.48 13.90
C ARG A 76 -2.68 5.07 14.59
N ASN A 77 -2.90 5.54 15.83
CA ASN A 77 -4.10 5.25 16.63
C ASN A 77 -5.24 6.26 16.44
N SER A 78 -5.11 7.20 15.48
CA SER A 78 -6.10 8.24 15.27
C SER A 78 -7.50 7.68 14.97
N VAL A 79 -8.52 8.33 15.52
CA VAL A 79 -9.93 7.96 15.33
C VAL A 79 -10.36 8.02 13.86
N VAL A 80 -9.71 8.83 13.04
CA VAL A 80 -10.00 8.94 11.60
C VAL A 80 -9.87 7.59 10.88
N TRP A 81 -8.93 6.74 11.30
CA TRP A 81 -8.72 5.41 10.71
C TRP A 81 -9.81 4.42 11.11
N ARG A 82 -10.43 4.58 12.28
CA ARG A 82 -11.60 3.76 12.68
C ARG A 82 -12.81 4.05 11.81
N TYR A 83 -13.06 5.33 11.50
CA TYR A 83 -14.09 5.72 10.54
C TYR A 83 -13.78 5.18 9.13
N MET A 84 -12.52 5.23 8.71
CA MET A 84 -12.13 4.69 7.40
C MET A 84 -12.29 3.16 7.34
N ARG A 85 -11.92 2.43 8.40
CA ARG A 85 -12.19 0.98 8.52
C ARG A 85 -13.67 0.66 8.38
N ASP A 86 -14.54 1.40 9.07
CA ASP A 86 -15.99 1.17 9.04
C ASP A 86 -16.64 1.62 7.72
N TYR A 87 -15.94 2.42 6.91
CA TYR A 87 -16.38 2.74 5.55
C TYR A 87 -16.23 1.54 4.60
N PHE A 88 -15.14 0.78 4.75
CA PHE A 88 -14.76 -0.37 3.92
C PHE A 88 -14.94 -1.74 4.60
N PRO A 89 -15.64 -1.84 5.74
CA PRO A 89 -15.53 -2.96 6.68
C PRO A 89 -14.22 -3.78 6.62
N ILE A 90 -13.08 -3.19 7.03
CA ILE A 90 -11.78 -3.88 6.90
C ILE A 90 -11.58 -4.98 7.96
N THR A 91 -11.12 -6.14 7.51
CA THR A 91 -10.67 -7.25 8.36
C THR A 91 -9.25 -7.70 8.02
N LEU A 92 -8.46 -8.00 9.05
CA LEU A 92 -7.11 -8.57 8.94
C LEU A 92 -7.11 -9.97 9.55
N VAL A 93 -6.82 -10.99 8.74
CA VAL A 93 -6.85 -12.40 9.14
C VAL A 93 -5.41 -12.91 9.25
N LYS A 94 -5.07 -13.43 10.44
CA LYS A 94 -3.79 -14.08 10.71
C LYS A 94 -3.95 -15.60 10.56
N THR A 95 -3.12 -16.23 9.73
CA THR A 95 -3.16 -17.70 9.50
C THR A 95 -2.04 -18.47 10.20
N ALA A 96 -1.01 -17.78 10.71
CA ALA A 96 0.09 -18.37 11.46
C ALA A 96 0.69 -17.38 12.47
N GLU A 97 1.30 -17.93 13.51
CA GLU A 97 2.12 -17.18 14.45
C GLU A 97 3.42 -16.71 13.80
N LEU A 98 3.82 -15.47 14.12
CA LEU A 98 5.08 -14.87 13.69
C LEU A 98 5.94 -14.64 14.93
N ASP A 99 7.19 -15.14 14.92
CA ASP A 99 8.14 -14.96 16.01
C ASP A 99 8.62 -13.50 16.04
N PRO A 100 8.36 -12.74 17.13
CA PRO A 100 8.78 -11.34 17.23
C PRO A 100 10.31 -11.15 17.25
N ARG A 101 11.09 -12.22 17.34
CA ARG A 101 12.56 -12.18 17.22
C ARG A 101 13.06 -12.24 15.77
N GLN A 102 12.16 -12.41 14.80
CA GLN A 102 12.49 -12.47 13.38
C GLN A 102 11.94 -11.25 12.63
N ASN A 103 12.64 -10.84 11.58
CA ASN A 103 12.11 -9.90 10.60
C ASN A 103 11.37 -10.69 9.50
N TYR A 104 10.38 -10.06 8.88
CA TYR A 104 9.55 -10.66 7.83
C TYR A 104 9.49 -9.74 6.62
N LEU A 105 9.64 -10.31 5.43
CA LEU A 105 9.39 -9.61 4.17
C LEU A 105 8.07 -10.11 3.59
N VAL A 106 7.08 -9.23 3.53
CA VAL A 106 5.71 -9.61 3.19
C VAL A 106 5.30 -9.00 1.86
N GLY A 107 4.78 -9.83 0.96
CA GLY A 107 4.30 -9.39 -0.36
C GLY A 107 2.78 -9.26 -0.34
N PHE A 108 2.29 -8.04 -0.56
CA PHE A 108 0.87 -7.69 -0.57
C PHE A 108 0.31 -7.72 -1.99
N HIS A 109 -0.81 -8.42 -2.17
CA HIS A 109 -1.49 -8.58 -3.45
C HIS A 109 -3.02 -8.49 -3.29
N PRO A 110 -3.77 -7.98 -4.28
CA PRO A 110 -3.29 -7.12 -5.37
C PRO A 110 -2.99 -5.69 -4.86
N HIS A 111 -2.36 -4.86 -5.67
CA HIS A 111 -2.11 -3.45 -5.37
C HIS A 111 -3.39 -2.62 -5.27
N GLY A 112 -4.40 -2.93 -6.11
CA GLY A 112 -5.53 -2.03 -6.32
C GLY A 112 -5.09 -0.67 -6.89
N ILE A 113 -5.95 0.34 -6.83
CA ILE A 113 -5.59 1.69 -7.30
C ILE A 113 -4.76 2.44 -6.27
N LEU A 114 -5.23 2.45 -5.02
CA LEU A 114 -4.63 3.24 -3.92
C LEU A 114 -4.15 2.37 -2.74
N ALA A 115 -4.23 1.03 -2.85
CA ALA A 115 -3.84 0.07 -1.80
C ALA A 115 -4.42 0.42 -0.41
N ALA A 116 -5.73 0.68 -0.34
CA ALA A 116 -6.41 1.07 0.89
C ALA A 116 -6.28 0.03 2.00
N GLY A 117 -6.39 -1.26 1.66
CA GLY A 117 -6.22 -2.36 2.61
C GLY A 117 -4.79 -2.41 3.15
N ALA A 118 -3.79 -2.25 2.30
CA ALA A 118 -2.39 -2.18 2.74
C ALA A 118 -2.15 -1.02 3.70
N PHE A 119 -2.62 0.18 3.35
CA PHE A 119 -2.46 1.35 4.22
C PHE A 119 -3.15 1.15 5.57
N LEU A 120 -4.42 0.76 5.59
CA LEU A 120 -5.15 0.63 6.85
C LEU A 120 -4.60 -0.50 7.74
N ASN A 121 -4.17 -1.62 7.16
CA ASN A 121 -3.65 -2.75 7.94
C ASN A 121 -2.22 -2.53 8.44
N PHE A 122 -1.34 -1.93 7.64
CA PHE A 122 0.09 -1.84 7.96
C PHE A 122 0.52 -0.44 8.43
N CYS A 123 -0.22 0.62 8.12
CA CYS A 123 0.10 1.99 8.56
C CYS A 123 -0.75 2.49 9.73
N THR A 124 -1.87 1.84 10.05
CA THR A 124 -2.79 2.25 11.14
C THR A 124 -3.04 1.13 12.15
N GLU A 125 -3.58 1.45 13.33
CA GLU A 125 -4.09 0.44 14.28
C GLU A 125 -5.58 0.11 14.06
N ALA A 126 -6.21 0.56 12.98
CA ALA A 126 -7.65 0.42 12.81
C ALA A 126 -8.13 -1.04 12.77
N SER A 127 -7.33 -1.95 12.21
CA SER A 127 -7.62 -3.39 12.16
C SER A 127 -7.04 -4.18 13.35
N GLY A 128 -6.46 -3.51 14.35
CA GLY A 128 -5.90 -4.16 15.53
C GLY A 128 -4.60 -4.92 15.26
N PHE A 129 -3.77 -4.42 14.33
CA PHE A 129 -2.52 -5.08 13.92
C PHE A 129 -1.65 -5.50 15.12
N SER A 130 -1.40 -4.61 16.09
CA SER A 130 -0.55 -4.92 17.23
C SER A 130 -1.14 -5.98 18.18
N THR A 131 -2.46 -6.20 18.14
CA THR A 131 -3.11 -7.30 18.87
C THR A 131 -2.93 -8.63 18.16
N LEU A 132 -3.02 -8.64 16.82
CA LEU A 132 -2.85 -9.84 16.01
C LEU A 132 -1.38 -10.29 15.93
N PHE A 133 -0.45 -9.34 15.83
CA PHE A 133 0.98 -9.57 15.70
C PHE A 133 1.74 -8.87 16.83
N PRO A 134 1.65 -9.37 18.08
CA PRO A 134 2.32 -8.76 19.22
C PRO A 134 3.83 -8.77 19.03
N GLY A 135 4.50 -7.65 19.33
CA GLY A 135 5.94 -7.50 19.15
C GLY A 135 6.40 -7.27 17.70
N ILE A 136 5.48 -7.24 16.73
CA ILE A 136 5.79 -6.94 15.32
C ILE A 136 5.49 -5.48 14.98
N THR A 137 6.44 -4.83 14.32
CA THR A 137 6.40 -3.46 13.83
C THR A 137 6.23 -3.47 12.32
N PRO A 138 5.07 -3.08 11.78
CA PRO A 138 4.86 -3.03 10.34
C PRO A 138 5.49 -1.77 9.73
N HIS A 139 6.06 -1.94 8.55
CA HIS A 139 6.57 -0.92 7.66
C HIS A 139 5.99 -1.14 6.27
N LEU A 140 5.42 -0.11 5.65
CA LEU A 140 4.91 -0.20 4.27
C LEU A 140 5.82 0.58 3.33
N MET A 141 6.29 -0.06 2.27
CA MET A 141 7.13 0.60 1.26
C MET A 141 6.27 1.50 0.36
N MET A 142 6.73 2.73 0.16
CA MET A 142 6.10 3.75 -0.68
C MET A 142 7.12 4.33 -1.64
N LEU A 143 6.66 4.74 -2.82
CA LEU A 143 7.51 5.31 -3.86
C LEU A 143 8.40 6.43 -3.31
N SER A 144 9.70 6.29 -3.52
CA SER A 144 10.76 7.17 -2.97
C SER A 144 10.56 8.65 -3.31
N LEU A 145 9.92 8.95 -4.45
CA LEU A 145 9.61 10.31 -4.89
C LEU A 145 8.76 11.09 -3.88
N TRP A 146 7.80 10.44 -3.21
CA TRP A 146 6.92 11.12 -2.25
C TRP A 146 7.67 11.62 -1.02
N PHE A 147 8.78 10.98 -0.66
CA PHE A 147 9.62 11.41 0.45
C PHE A 147 10.52 12.62 0.13
N ARG A 148 10.51 13.08 -1.13
CA ARG A 148 11.15 14.34 -1.57
C ARG A 148 10.19 15.53 -1.51
N VAL A 149 8.94 15.34 -1.12
CA VAL A 149 7.99 16.43 -0.99
C VAL A 149 8.04 16.97 0.44
N PRO A 150 8.27 18.28 0.66
CA PRO A 150 8.33 18.87 1.99
C PRO A 150 7.00 18.66 2.72
N PHE A 151 7.05 18.50 4.05
CA PHE A 151 5.92 18.20 4.95
C PHE A 151 5.23 16.85 4.71
N LEU A 152 4.91 16.49 3.46
CA LEU A 152 4.29 15.21 3.12
C LEU A 152 5.18 14.03 3.55
N ARG A 153 6.51 14.12 3.33
CA ARG A 153 7.46 13.10 3.77
C ARG A 153 7.34 12.77 5.26
N ASP A 154 7.05 13.78 6.08
CA ASP A 154 6.95 13.64 7.54
C ASP A 154 5.62 12.99 7.91
N CYS A 155 4.52 13.35 7.23
CA CYS A 155 3.24 12.65 7.36
C CYS A 155 3.38 11.16 7.00
N LEU A 156 4.04 10.83 5.89
CA LEU A 156 4.24 9.45 5.45
C LEU A 156 5.07 8.65 6.47
N MET A 157 6.22 9.19 6.89
CA MET A 157 7.07 8.55 7.89
C MET A 157 6.33 8.36 9.23
N SER A 158 5.48 9.32 9.61
CA SER A 158 4.69 9.24 10.85
C SER A 158 3.67 8.11 10.86
N ALA A 159 3.13 7.75 9.70
CA ALA A 159 2.25 6.61 9.52
C ALA A 159 3.03 5.28 9.37
N GLY A 160 4.36 5.29 9.42
CA GLY A 160 5.21 4.09 9.32
C GLY A 160 5.55 3.68 7.89
N LEU A 161 5.35 4.56 6.90
CA LEU A 161 5.83 4.31 5.55
C LEU A 161 7.34 4.57 5.45
N VAL A 162 8.00 3.77 4.61
CA VAL A 162 9.44 3.85 4.32
C VAL A 162 9.67 3.89 2.81
N SER A 163 10.86 4.33 2.40
CA SER A 163 11.20 4.42 0.97
C SER A 163 11.18 3.04 0.29
N SER A 164 10.81 3.00 -0.99
CA SER A 164 10.78 1.79 -1.80
C SER A 164 12.17 1.33 -2.29
N ASP A 165 13.23 2.03 -1.92
CA ASP A 165 14.61 1.72 -2.33
C ASP A 165 15.15 0.43 -1.66
N LYS A 166 16.10 -0.25 -2.31
CA LYS A 166 16.68 -1.50 -1.79
C LYS A 166 17.40 -1.28 -0.45
N GLU A 167 18.02 -0.12 -0.28
CA GLU A 167 18.74 0.27 0.93
C GLU A 167 17.78 0.42 2.12
N SER A 168 16.61 1.00 1.88
CA SER A 168 15.53 1.13 2.87
C SER A 168 15.06 -0.23 3.36
N ALA A 169 14.79 -1.12 2.41
CA ALA A 169 14.37 -2.48 2.72
C ALA A 169 15.45 -3.24 3.49
N SER A 170 16.69 -3.14 3.04
CA SER A 170 17.85 -3.76 3.71
C SER A 170 18.04 -3.23 5.13
N TYR A 171 17.91 -1.92 5.34
CA TYR A 171 18.02 -1.32 6.67
C TYR A 171 17.01 -1.88 7.66
N VAL A 172 15.74 -2.04 7.24
CA VAL A 172 14.68 -2.60 8.09
C VAL A 172 14.94 -4.09 8.38
N LEU A 173 15.33 -4.86 7.36
CA LEU A 173 15.51 -6.31 7.48
C LEU A 173 16.79 -6.74 8.23
N GLN A 174 17.81 -5.87 8.31
CA GLN A 174 19.07 -6.14 9.00
C GLN A 174 19.04 -5.91 10.52
N LYS A 175 17.94 -5.38 11.07
CA LYS A 175 17.83 -5.11 12.49
C LYS A 175 17.91 -6.40 13.32
N LEU A 176 18.93 -6.50 14.17
CA LEU A 176 19.23 -7.70 14.96
C LEU A 176 18.18 -7.99 16.04
N GLU A 177 17.45 -6.97 16.50
CA GLU A 177 16.35 -7.12 17.45
C GLU A 177 15.17 -7.95 16.90
N GLY A 178 15.08 -8.12 15.58
CA GLY A 178 13.92 -8.73 14.94
C GLY A 178 12.68 -7.84 15.03
N GLY A 179 11.51 -8.45 14.82
CA GLY A 179 10.23 -7.81 15.09
C GLY A 179 9.80 -6.79 14.04
N ASN A 180 10.43 -6.74 12.87
CA ASN A 180 10.03 -5.85 11.79
C ASN A 180 9.32 -6.63 10.67
N MET A 181 8.15 -6.15 10.25
CA MET A 181 7.43 -6.65 9.08
C MET A 181 7.48 -5.61 7.97
N LEU A 182 8.28 -5.87 6.94
CA LEU A 182 8.40 -4.97 5.79
C LEU A 182 7.44 -5.43 4.67
N THR A 183 6.49 -4.57 4.32
CA THR A 183 5.45 -4.84 3.32
C THR A 183 5.81 -4.21 1.99
N ILE A 184 5.82 -5.03 0.94
CA ILE A 184 5.97 -4.63 -0.46
C ILE A 184 4.68 -4.94 -1.19
N VAL A 185 4.10 -3.93 -1.85
CA VAL A 185 3.01 -4.14 -2.81
C VAL A 185 3.63 -4.52 -4.15
N VAL A 186 3.74 -5.82 -4.42
CA VAL A 186 4.68 -6.36 -5.42
C VAL A 186 4.33 -5.98 -6.86
N GLY A 187 3.04 -5.99 -7.21
CA GLY A 187 2.57 -5.55 -8.53
C GLY A 187 2.84 -4.08 -8.83
N GLY A 188 2.99 -3.26 -7.78
CA GLY A 188 3.37 -1.86 -7.85
C GLY A 188 2.48 -1.01 -8.75
N ALA A 189 3.04 0.09 -9.24
CA ALA A 189 2.35 1.03 -10.13
C ALA A 189 1.78 0.36 -11.40
N GLN A 190 2.41 -0.70 -11.91
CA GLN A 190 1.97 -1.33 -13.16
C GLN A 190 0.67 -2.10 -12.97
N GLU A 191 0.56 -2.87 -11.88
CA GLU A 191 -0.67 -3.57 -11.54
C GLU A 191 -1.83 -2.61 -11.26
N ALA A 192 -1.56 -1.42 -10.71
CA ALA A 192 -2.58 -0.40 -10.50
C ALA A 192 -3.28 0.05 -11.80
N LEU A 193 -2.61 -0.01 -12.96
CA LEU A 193 -3.24 0.30 -14.26
C LEU A 193 -4.21 -0.79 -14.72
N ASP A 194 -4.07 -2.00 -14.18
CA ASP A 194 -4.86 -3.20 -14.49
C ASP A 194 -5.85 -3.57 -13.37
N ALA A 195 -5.90 -2.80 -12.28
CA ALA A 195 -6.86 -3.00 -11.18
C ALA A 195 -8.30 -2.80 -11.66
N ARG A 196 -9.06 -3.89 -11.79
CA ARG A 196 -10.47 -3.90 -12.18
C ARG A 196 -11.29 -4.70 -11.19
N PRO A 197 -12.54 -4.32 -10.89
CA PRO A 197 -13.41 -5.11 -10.03
C PRO A 197 -13.49 -6.58 -10.47
N GLY A 198 -13.39 -7.49 -9.51
CA GLY A 198 -13.37 -8.93 -9.74
C GLY A 198 -12.12 -9.49 -10.43
N SER A 199 -11.10 -8.68 -10.73
CA SER A 199 -9.84 -9.17 -11.31
C SER A 199 -9.04 -10.00 -10.31
N CYS A 200 -8.60 -11.19 -10.74
CA CYS A 200 -7.73 -12.11 -10.01
C CYS A 200 -6.35 -12.24 -10.66
N THR A 201 -6.01 -11.33 -11.58
CA THR A 201 -4.73 -11.32 -12.28
C THR A 201 -3.72 -10.47 -11.51
N LEU A 202 -2.56 -11.06 -11.20
CA LEU A 202 -1.47 -10.44 -10.45
C LEU A 202 -0.22 -10.32 -11.32
N LEU A 203 0.39 -9.15 -11.33
CA LEU A 203 1.68 -8.90 -11.98
C LEU A 203 2.80 -9.38 -11.06
N LEU A 204 3.05 -10.69 -11.10
CA LEU A 204 3.97 -11.36 -10.19
C LEU A 204 4.93 -12.32 -10.89
N LYS A 205 4.60 -12.83 -12.08
CA LYS A 205 5.32 -13.95 -12.73
C LYS A 205 6.83 -13.71 -12.83
N ASN A 206 7.22 -12.48 -13.18
CA ASN A 206 8.60 -12.08 -13.37
C ASN A 206 9.13 -11.13 -12.26
N ARG A 207 8.35 -10.90 -11.19
CA ARG A 207 8.69 -9.95 -10.11
C ARG A 207 9.51 -10.60 -9.00
N LYS A 208 10.73 -11.03 -9.32
CA LYS A 208 11.57 -11.83 -8.40
C LYS A 208 12.47 -11.02 -7.46
N GLY A 209 12.47 -9.69 -7.58
CA GLY A 209 13.37 -8.81 -6.82
C GLY A 209 13.22 -8.89 -5.30
N PHE A 210 11.98 -9.02 -4.80
CA PHE A 210 11.71 -9.15 -3.37
C PHE A 210 12.15 -10.52 -2.83
N VAL A 211 12.05 -11.58 -3.64
CA VAL A 211 12.56 -12.92 -3.29
C VAL A 211 14.08 -12.91 -3.17
N ARG A 212 14.77 -12.29 -4.13
CA ARG A 212 16.22 -12.11 -4.07
C ARG A 212 16.64 -11.36 -2.80
N LEU A 213 15.92 -10.29 -2.45
CA LEU A 213 16.15 -9.55 -1.22
C LEU A 213 15.95 -10.43 0.03
N ALA A 214 14.88 -11.23 0.08
CA ALA A 214 14.61 -12.14 1.19
C ALA A 214 15.77 -13.12 1.41
N ILE A 215 16.30 -13.71 0.33
CA ILE A 215 17.42 -14.66 0.37
C ILE A 215 18.72 -13.96 0.81
N GLU A 216 19.00 -12.76 0.32
CA GLU A 216 20.20 -11.99 0.71
C GLU A 216 20.25 -11.72 2.23
N HIS A 217 19.08 -11.51 2.86
CA HIS A 217 18.95 -11.22 4.28
C HIS A 217 18.58 -12.44 5.14
N GLY A 218 18.24 -13.59 4.54
CA GLY A 218 17.73 -14.76 5.28
C GLY A 218 16.40 -14.49 5.97
N THR A 219 15.58 -13.60 5.41
CA THR A 219 14.32 -13.14 6.00
C THR A 219 13.15 -13.96 5.43
N PRO A 220 12.32 -14.63 6.25
CA PRO A 220 11.17 -15.36 5.75
C PRO A 220 10.22 -14.49 4.91
N LEU A 221 9.73 -15.06 3.81
CA LEU A 221 8.72 -14.45 2.96
C LEU A 221 7.32 -14.75 3.49
N VAL A 222 6.40 -13.79 3.48
CA VAL A 222 4.99 -14.04 3.83
C VAL A 222 4.09 -13.57 2.68
N PRO A 223 3.31 -14.47 2.05
CA PRO A 223 2.31 -14.07 1.06
C PRO A 223 1.11 -13.44 1.77
N ILE A 224 0.61 -12.33 1.21
CA ILE A 224 -0.61 -11.66 1.69
C ILE A 224 -1.54 -11.46 0.51
N PHE A 225 -2.82 -11.83 0.68
CA PHE A 225 -3.86 -11.56 -0.32
C PHE A 225 -4.99 -10.70 0.29
N SER A 226 -5.40 -9.65 -0.42
CA SER A 226 -6.43 -8.69 -0.01
C SER A 226 -7.66 -8.78 -0.93
N PHE A 227 -8.71 -9.46 -0.47
CA PHE A 227 -9.99 -9.55 -1.15
C PHE A 227 -10.72 -8.19 -1.08
N GLY A 228 -11.36 -7.78 -2.19
CA GLY A 228 -12.10 -6.52 -2.29
C GLY A 228 -11.25 -5.28 -2.66
N GLU A 229 -9.92 -5.41 -2.67
CA GLU A 229 -9.00 -4.29 -2.95
C GLU A 229 -9.20 -3.68 -4.36
N ASN A 230 -9.48 -4.53 -5.35
CA ASN A 230 -9.73 -4.12 -6.74
C ASN A 230 -11.16 -3.58 -6.96
N ASP A 231 -12.09 -3.77 -6.02
CA ASP A 231 -13.51 -3.43 -6.18
C ASP A 231 -13.84 -2.00 -5.70
N LEU A 232 -12.83 -1.28 -5.22
CA LEU A 232 -12.99 0.06 -4.64
C LEU A 232 -13.23 1.15 -5.69
N PHE A 233 -12.82 0.90 -6.93
CA PHE A 233 -12.87 1.88 -8.01
C PHE A 233 -13.13 1.19 -9.35
N GLU A 234 -13.76 1.94 -10.25
CA GLU A 234 -13.78 1.64 -11.68
C GLU A 234 -12.64 2.37 -12.39
N GLN A 235 -12.20 1.83 -13.52
CA GLN A 235 -11.23 2.51 -14.38
C GLN A 235 -11.80 2.72 -15.79
N VAL A 236 -11.43 3.86 -16.39
CA VAL A 236 -11.69 4.10 -17.80
C VAL A 236 -10.98 3.03 -18.62
N ARG A 237 -11.67 2.49 -19.64
CA ARG A 237 -11.13 1.43 -20.49
C ARG A 237 -9.84 1.91 -21.18
N ASN A 238 -8.76 1.18 -20.96
CA ASN A 238 -7.41 1.45 -21.47
C ASN A 238 -6.74 0.12 -21.88
N PRO A 239 -7.30 -0.62 -22.86
CA PRO A 239 -6.77 -1.93 -23.26
C PRO A 239 -5.30 -1.84 -23.71
N LYS A 240 -4.56 -2.94 -23.56
CA LYS A 240 -3.17 -3.03 -24.06
C LYS A 240 -3.15 -2.69 -25.56
N GLY A 241 -2.22 -1.83 -25.96
CA GLY A 241 -2.11 -1.30 -27.32
C GLY A 241 -2.87 0.01 -27.58
N SER A 242 -3.81 0.41 -26.73
CA SER A 242 -4.50 1.72 -26.89
C SER A 242 -3.55 2.91 -26.65
N TRP A 243 -3.83 4.04 -27.29
CA TRP A 243 -3.06 5.28 -27.10
C TRP A 243 -2.98 5.71 -25.64
N LEU A 244 -4.10 5.66 -24.91
CA LEU A 244 -4.15 5.99 -23.49
C LEU A 244 -3.20 5.08 -22.69
N ARG A 245 -3.20 3.78 -22.97
CA ARG A 245 -2.32 2.83 -22.29
C ARG A 245 -0.85 3.07 -22.62
N GLN A 246 -0.53 3.42 -23.87
CA GLN A 246 0.84 3.78 -24.27
C GLN A 246 1.33 5.03 -23.53
N LEU A 247 0.49 6.06 -23.41
CA LEU A 247 0.81 7.27 -22.66
C LEU A 247 1.03 6.95 -21.17
N GLN A 248 0.13 6.18 -20.55
CA GLN A 248 0.26 5.78 -19.15
C GLN A 248 1.54 4.99 -18.88
N HIS A 249 1.91 4.05 -19.77
CA HIS A 249 3.16 3.31 -19.64
C HIS A 249 4.40 4.19 -19.81
N ARG A 250 4.39 5.11 -20.77
CA ARG A 250 5.51 6.05 -20.96
C ARG A 250 5.70 6.94 -19.73
N LEU A 251 4.61 7.49 -19.21
CA LEU A 251 4.62 8.31 -17.99
C LEU A 251 5.11 7.51 -16.78
N GLN A 252 4.67 6.26 -16.65
CA GLN A 252 5.13 5.35 -15.62
C GLN A 252 6.64 5.08 -15.70
N GLN A 253 7.18 4.84 -16.89
CA GLN A 253 8.62 4.59 -17.06
C GLN A 253 9.48 5.81 -16.71
N ILE A 254 8.98 7.01 -16.98
CA ILE A 254 9.70 8.26 -16.70
C ILE A 254 9.60 8.64 -15.22
N MET A 255 8.39 8.58 -14.66
CA MET A 255 8.11 9.15 -13.32
C MET A 255 8.09 8.10 -12.20
N GLY A 256 8.05 6.81 -12.53
CA GLY A 256 7.82 5.72 -11.57
C GLY A 256 6.38 5.67 -11.02
N ILE A 257 5.50 6.58 -11.45
CA ILE A 257 4.09 6.70 -11.03
C ILE A 257 3.19 6.25 -12.17
N SER A 258 2.23 5.37 -11.89
CA SER A 258 1.11 5.13 -12.79
C SER A 258 0.00 6.14 -12.55
N LEU A 259 -0.63 6.58 -13.66
CA LEU A 259 -1.75 7.51 -13.63
C LEU A 259 -3.01 6.80 -14.17
N PRO A 260 -3.59 5.86 -13.42
CA PRO A 260 -4.88 5.28 -13.79
C PRO A 260 -5.93 6.40 -13.85
N ILE A 261 -6.76 6.39 -14.89
CA ILE A 261 -7.94 7.26 -14.94
C ILE A 261 -9.08 6.45 -14.33
N PHE A 262 -9.39 6.75 -13.08
CA PHE A 262 -10.36 6.00 -12.29
C PHE A 262 -11.47 6.89 -11.78
N TYR A 263 -12.58 6.25 -11.43
CA TYR A 263 -13.74 6.90 -10.84
C TYR A 263 -14.45 5.92 -9.90
N ALA A 264 -15.19 6.47 -8.97
CA ALA A 264 -16.09 5.75 -8.10
C ALA A 264 -17.28 6.66 -7.80
N ARG A 265 -17.48 7.04 -6.54
CA ARG A 265 -18.60 7.88 -6.09
C ARG A 265 -18.14 9.28 -5.69
N GLY A 266 -19.10 10.19 -5.62
CA GLY A 266 -18.91 11.53 -5.08
C GLY A 266 -19.14 11.57 -3.57
N ILE A 267 -18.96 12.76 -2.99
CA ILE A 267 -19.30 13.02 -1.59
C ILE A 267 -20.83 13.11 -1.44
N PHE A 268 -21.48 13.88 -2.32
CA PHE A 268 -22.92 14.19 -2.28
C PHE A 268 -23.77 13.46 -3.35
N GLN A 269 -23.15 12.63 -4.18
CA GLN A 269 -23.83 11.77 -5.17
C GLN A 269 -23.03 10.49 -5.39
N TYR A 270 -23.65 9.43 -5.89
CA TYR A 270 -23.13 8.06 -5.87
C TYR A 270 -22.70 7.53 -7.25
N SER A 271 -22.79 8.35 -8.30
CA SER A 271 -22.60 7.93 -9.69
C SER A 271 -21.19 8.17 -10.24
N PHE A 272 -20.50 9.24 -9.83
CA PHE A 272 -19.11 9.51 -10.27
C PHE A 272 -18.30 10.26 -9.21
N GLY A 273 -16.99 10.16 -9.23
CA GLY A 273 -16.12 10.94 -8.33
C GLY A 273 -14.87 10.17 -7.96
N LEU A 274 -14.13 10.66 -6.97
CA LEU A 274 -12.86 10.07 -6.55
C LEU A 274 -12.95 9.40 -5.18
N VAL A 275 -14.12 9.40 -4.54
CA VAL A 275 -14.30 8.69 -3.27
C VAL A 275 -14.56 7.21 -3.60
N PRO A 276 -13.76 6.27 -3.08
CA PRO A 276 -13.94 4.83 -3.29
C PRO A 276 -15.36 4.33 -3.02
N TYR A 277 -15.79 3.25 -3.66
CA TYR A 277 -17.01 2.55 -3.28
C TYR A 277 -16.90 1.95 -1.88
N ARG A 278 -18.04 1.86 -1.19
CA ARG A 278 -18.15 1.22 0.13
C ARG A 278 -18.22 -0.30 -0.06
N ARG A 279 -17.05 -0.94 -0.17
CA ARG A 279 -16.92 -2.40 -0.34
C ARG A 279 -16.08 -2.98 0.80
N PRO A 280 -16.38 -4.21 1.27
CA PRO A 280 -15.57 -4.91 2.26
C PRO A 280 -14.15 -5.14 1.74
N ILE A 281 -13.14 -5.00 2.60
CA ILE A 281 -11.76 -5.40 2.29
C ILE A 281 -11.32 -6.42 3.33
N CYS A 282 -10.91 -7.61 2.90
CA CYS A 282 -10.30 -8.58 3.81
C CYS A 282 -8.90 -8.94 3.36
N THR A 283 -7.92 -8.64 4.21
CA THR A 283 -6.54 -9.01 4.02
C THR A 283 -6.20 -10.25 4.83
N VAL A 284 -5.73 -11.30 4.16
CA VAL A 284 -5.30 -12.56 4.78
C VAL A 284 -3.78 -12.63 4.74
N VAL A 285 -3.16 -12.81 5.90
CA VAL A 285 -1.71 -12.98 6.07
C VAL A 285 -1.38 -14.45 6.12
N GLY A 286 -0.64 -14.93 5.11
CA GLY A 286 -0.24 -16.32 4.96
C GLY A 286 0.83 -16.78 5.95
N LYS A 287 1.32 -18.00 5.74
CA LYS A 287 2.37 -18.60 6.58
C LYS A 287 3.76 -18.12 6.13
N PRO A 288 4.72 -17.99 7.05
CA PRO A 288 6.09 -17.65 6.68
C PRO A 288 6.73 -18.80 5.90
N ILE A 289 7.40 -18.45 4.80
CA ILE A 289 8.22 -19.32 3.96
C ILE A 289 9.67 -19.08 4.39
N PRO A 290 10.30 -20.04 5.10
CA PRO A 290 11.70 -19.90 5.48
C PRO A 290 12.59 -19.85 4.24
N VAL A 291 13.61 -18.99 4.28
CA VAL A 291 14.63 -18.87 3.23
C VAL A 291 16.00 -18.98 3.87
N GLN A 292 16.92 -19.67 3.20
CA GLN A 292 18.30 -19.76 3.65
C GLN A 292 19.07 -18.52 3.20
N ARG A 293 19.81 -17.90 4.12
CA ARG A 293 20.61 -16.72 3.78
C ARG A 293 21.72 -17.08 2.80
N LYS A 294 21.80 -16.37 1.68
CA LYS A 294 22.90 -16.49 0.72
C LYS A 294 23.24 -15.15 0.09
N HIS A 295 24.50 -14.78 0.13
CA HIS A 295 24.98 -13.59 -0.58
C HIS A 295 25.06 -13.91 -2.08
N ARG A 296 24.39 -13.09 -2.92
CA ARG A 296 24.27 -13.28 -4.37
C ARG A 296 23.71 -14.67 -4.73
N PRO A 297 22.42 -14.95 -4.44
CA PRO A 297 21.79 -16.21 -4.85
C PRO A 297 21.75 -16.34 -6.37
N SER A 298 21.78 -17.57 -6.87
CA SER A 298 21.62 -17.85 -8.30
C SER A 298 20.16 -17.63 -8.73
N GLU A 299 19.93 -17.48 -10.02
CA GLU A 299 18.56 -17.32 -10.53
C GLU A 299 17.72 -18.58 -10.27
N GLU A 300 18.31 -19.78 -10.31
CA GLU A 300 17.61 -21.03 -10.01
C GLU A 300 17.13 -21.09 -8.56
N GLU A 301 17.93 -20.61 -7.61
CA GLU A 301 17.54 -20.55 -6.19
C GLU A 301 16.42 -19.54 -5.99
N VAL A 302 16.52 -18.37 -6.64
CA VAL A 302 15.47 -17.35 -6.62
C VAL A 302 14.17 -17.91 -7.21
N ASP A 303 14.26 -18.68 -8.29
CA ASP A 303 13.12 -19.26 -8.99
C ASP A 303 12.42 -20.35 -8.17
N GLN A 304 13.18 -21.19 -7.48
CA GLN A 304 12.63 -22.20 -6.57
C GLN A 304 11.87 -21.55 -5.41
N VAL A 305 12.44 -20.53 -4.77
CA VAL A 305 11.76 -19.81 -3.67
C VAL A 305 10.57 -19.02 -4.20
N HIS A 306 10.69 -18.41 -5.37
CA HIS A 306 9.59 -17.69 -6.01
C HIS A 306 8.43 -18.62 -6.38
N GLN A 307 8.70 -19.80 -6.93
CA GLN A 307 7.65 -20.78 -7.23
C GLN A 307 6.93 -21.21 -5.95
N LYS A 308 7.67 -21.51 -4.88
CA LYS A 308 7.07 -21.81 -3.57
C LYS A 308 6.21 -20.66 -3.04
N TYR A 309 6.64 -19.42 -3.26
CA TYR A 309 5.85 -18.23 -2.92
C TYR A 309 4.54 -18.15 -3.73
N LEU A 310 4.58 -18.43 -5.03
CA LEU A 310 3.38 -18.48 -5.87
C LEU A 310 2.41 -19.58 -5.42
N ASP A 311 2.92 -20.77 -5.11
CA ASP A 311 2.13 -21.92 -4.69
C ASP A 311 1.41 -21.62 -3.36
N GLU A 312 2.11 -21.05 -2.38
CA GLU A 312 1.52 -20.65 -1.09
C GLU A 312 0.53 -19.49 -1.24
N LEU A 313 0.77 -18.54 -2.16
CA LEU A 313 -0.18 -17.46 -2.44
C LEU A 313 -1.45 -17.98 -3.11
N CYS A 314 -1.33 -18.89 -4.08
CA CYS A 314 -2.45 -19.60 -4.69
C CYS A 314 -3.25 -20.35 -3.64
N LYS A 315 -2.58 -21.16 -2.82
CA LYS A 315 -3.22 -21.90 -1.73
C LYS A 315 -3.99 -20.98 -0.77
N LEU A 316 -3.36 -19.88 -0.36
CA LEU A 316 -3.98 -18.88 0.53
C LEU A 316 -5.25 -18.30 -0.08
N PHE A 317 -5.22 -18.00 -1.38
CA PHE A 317 -6.38 -17.53 -2.13
C PHE A 317 -7.48 -18.59 -2.18
N GLU A 318 -7.16 -19.81 -2.61
CA GLU A 318 -8.11 -20.92 -2.74
C GLU A 318 -8.83 -21.24 -1.43
N GLU A 319 -8.11 -21.29 -0.31
CA GLU A 319 -8.66 -21.57 1.02
C GLU A 319 -9.66 -20.50 1.51
N HIS A 320 -9.60 -19.29 0.95
CA HIS A 320 -10.37 -18.14 1.44
C HIS A 320 -11.38 -17.59 0.43
N LYS A 321 -11.25 -17.87 -0.86
CA LYS A 321 -12.04 -17.23 -1.93
C LYS A 321 -13.55 -17.42 -1.79
N ALA A 322 -13.99 -18.60 -1.33
CA ALA A 322 -15.41 -18.91 -1.13
C ALA A 322 -16.07 -17.99 -0.09
N LYS A 323 -15.34 -17.59 0.96
CA LYS A 323 -15.83 -16.67 2.01
C LYS A 323 -16.12 -15.26 1.47
N TYR A 324 -15.56 -14.92 0.31
CA TYR A 324 -15.67 -13.62 -0.34
C TYR A 324 -16.50 -13.67 -1.63
N ASN A 325 -17.32 -14.70 -1.80
CA ASN A 325 -18.21 -14.90 -2.95
C ASN A 325 -17.47 -14.92 -4.30
N ILE A 326 -16.22 -15.36 -4.31
CA ILE A 326 -15.50 -15.62 -5.56
C ILE A 326 -15.88 -17.02 -6.05
N PRO A 327 -16.32 -17.16 -7.31
CA PRO A 327 -16.66 -18.45 -7.91
C PRO A 327 -15.54 -19.50 -7.82
N GLU A 328 -15.90 -20.78 -7.76
CA GLU A 328 -14.94 -21.88 -7.65
C GLU A 328 -14.01 -22.02 -8.86
N ASP A 329 -14.49 -21.65 -10.06
CA ASP A 329 -13.74 -21.68 -11.32
C ASP A 329 -12.78 -20.49 -11.49
N ARG A 330 -12.84 -19.50 -10.60
CA ARG A 330 -11.93 -18.35 -10.59
C ARG A 330 -10.68 -18.69 -9.80
N HIS A 331 -9.53 -18.58 -10.46
CA HIS A 331 -8.20 -18.82 -9.90
C HIS A 331 -7.31 -17.59 -10.08
N LEU A 332 -6.20 -17.54 -9.32
CA LEU A 332 -5.18 -16.51 -9.55
C LEU A 332 -4.46 -16.75 -10.87
N GLU A 333 -4.25 -15.68 -11.62
CA GLU A 333 -3.44 -15.68 -12.83
C GLU A 333 -2.21 -14.81 -12.62
N PHE A 334 -1.02 -15.37 -12.85
CA PHE A 334 0.24 -14.61 -12.73
C PHE A 334 0.74 -14.17 -14.11
N ILE A 335 0.88 -12.85 -14.28
CA ILE A 335 1.40 -12.23 -15.52
C ILE A 335 2.74 -11.53 -15.32
#